data_AF-A0AAD2SUI1-F1
#
_entry.id   AF-A0AAD2SUI1-F1
#
_cell.length_a   1.000
_cell.length_b   1.000
_cell.length_c   1.000
_cell.angle_alpha   90.00
_cell.angle_beta   90.00
_cell.angle_gamma   90.00
#
_symmetry.space_group_name_H-M   'P 1'
#
loop_
_entity.id
_entity.type
_entity.pdbx_description
1 polymer ?
#
loop_
_entity_poly.entity_id
_entity_poly.type
_entity_poly.pdbx_seq_one_letter_code
_entity_poly.pdbx_strand_id
1 'polypeptide(L)'
;MIVPVEDFRLQGMIAVPDAYSHLQDGRIRIGINYTSLAAHHASLLELTEKFDFWLYDFAPPGADWRLLESFPFSGIVLTEAFFNDNYEKFTFPFFMATFREKGAEVIVRSHTPPLSAEQFAEINISGWQQQRSDGDLISC
;
A
#
# COMPACT_ATOMS: atom_id res chain seq x y z
N MET A 1 8.59 8.92 2.94
CA MET A 1 8.05 9.49 1.69
C MET A 1 7.57 8.35 0.83
N ILE A 2 6.34 8.40 0.33
CA ILE A 2 5.82 7.36 -0.54
C ILE A 2 5.83 7.88 -1.98
N VAL A 3 6.44 7.13 -2.89
CA VAL A 3 6.59 7.47 -4.29
C VAL A 3 5.71 6.53 -5.10
N PRO A 4 4.56 6.98 -5.63
CA PRO A 4 3.76 6.15 -6.52
C PRO A 4 4.56 5.89 -7.81
N VAL A 5 4.57 4.64 -8.26
CA VAL A 5 5.31 4.22 -9.45
C VAL A 5 4.35 3.62 -10.45
N GLU A 6 4.32 4.20 -11.65
CA GLU A 6 3.59 3.65 -12.79
C GLU A 6 4.28 2.40 -13.33
N ASP A 7 3.50 1.53 -13.97
CA ASP A 7 3.94 0.21 -14.41
C ASP A 7 5.19 0.26 -15.31
N PHE A 8 5.28 1.23 -16.23
CA PHE A 8 6.45 1.37 -17.10
C PHE A 8 7.74 1.65 -16.33
N ARG A 9 7.67 2.44 -15.24
CA ARG A 9 8.82 2.71 -14.38
C ARG A 9 9.15 1.50 -13.53
N LEU A 10 8.13 0.77 -13.06
CA LEU A 10 8.29 -0.45 -12.29
C LEU A 10 9.02 -1.54 -13.10
N GLN A 11 8.68 -1.70 -14.39
CA GLN A 11 9.40 -2.60 -15.29
C GLN A 11 10.87 -2.20 -15.45
N GLY A 12 11.17 -0.91 -15.50
CA GLY A 12 12.55 -0.40 -15.49
C GLY A 12 13.29 -0.77 -14.21
N MET A 13 12.64 -0.62 -13.04
CA MET A 13 13.18 -1.03 -11.74
C MET A 13 13.44 -2.53 -11.67
N ILE A 14 12.55 -3.35 -12.23
CA ILE A 14 12.71 -4.80 -12.34
C ILE A 14 13.91 -5.16 -13.21
N ALA A 15 14.04 -4.52 -14.38
CA ALA A 15 15.09 -4.83 -15.33
C ALA A 15 16.49 -4.40 -14.85
N VAL A 16 16.61 -3.22 -14.22
CA VAL A 16 17.89 -2.65 -13.78
C VAL A 16 17.77 -2.01 -12.38
N PRO A 17 17.68 -2.80 -11.30
CA PRO A 17 17.40 -2.28 -9.94
C PRO A 17 18.41 -1.24 -9.45
N ASP A 18 19.67 -1.41 -9.81
CA ASP A 18 20.77 -0.57 -9.31
C ASP A 18 20.77 0.85 -9.91
N ALA A 19 20.13 1.03 -11.07
CA ALA A 19 19.87 2.36 -11.65
C ALA A 19 18.93 3.21 -10.75
N TYR A 20 18.20 2.55 -9.85
CA TYR A 20 17.27 3.16 -8.91
C TYR A 20 17.77 3.11 -7.46
N SER A 21 19.08 2.98 -7.26
CA SER A 21 19.72 2.95 -5.92
C SER A 21 19.33 4.13 -5.02
N HIS A 22 19.07 5.31 -5.60
CA HIS A 22 18.56 6.47 -4.86
C HIS A 22 17.18 6.27 -4.22
N LEU A 23 16.42 5.26 -4.64
CA LEU A 23 15.12 4.86 -4.06
C LEU A 23 15.23 3.71 -3.05
N GLN A 24 16.42 3.15 -2.83
CA GLN A 24 16.68 2.08 -1.85
C GLN A 24 16.88 2.62 -0.41
N ASP A 25 16.65 3.92 -0.20
CA ASP A 25 16.70 4.54 1.12
C ASP A 25 15.52 4.07 1.98
N GLY A 26 15.77 3.65 3.22
CA GLY A 26 14.75 3.16 4.16
C GLY A 26 13.72 4.20 4.62
N ARG A 27 13.73 5.43 4.07
CA ARG A 27 12.69 6.46 4.22
C ARG A 27 11.80 6.56 2.98
N ILE A 28 12.17 5.90 1.89
CA ILE A 28 11.43 5.87 0.62
C ILE A 28 10.60 4.60 0.59
N ARG A 29 9.36 4.73 0.15
CA ARG A 29 8.40 3.63 0.00
C ARG A 29 7.89 3.64 -1.43
N ILE A 30 8.01 2.52 -2.13
CA ILE A 30 7.59 2.36 -3.52
C ILE A 30 6.12 1.98 -3.55
N GLY A 31 5.28 2.91 -4.03
CA GLY A 31 3.85 2.68 -4.18
C GLY A 31 3.53 1.92 -5.46
N ILE A 32 2.96 0.72 -5.34
CA ILE A 32 2.47 -0.09 -6.46
C ILE A 32 0.97 -0.34 -6.31
N ASN A 33 0.26 -0.54 -7.41
CA ASN A 33 -1.15 -0.95 -7.38
C ASN A 33 -1.29 -2.48 -7.50
N TYR A 34 -2.50 -2.99 -7.26
CA TYR A 34 -2.79 -4.42 -7.33
C TYR A 34 -2.52 -5.02 -8.73
N THR A 35 -2.81 -4.28 -9.80
CA THR A 35 -2.59 -4.77 -11.17
C THR A 35 -1.11 -5.05 -11.44
N SER A 36 -0.22 -4.13 -11.05
CA SER A 36 1.22 -4.30 -11.18
C SER A 36 1.76 -5.42 -10.28
N LEU A 37 1.22 -5.55 -9.06
CA LEU A 37 1.52 -6.70 -8.18
C LEU A 37 1.18 -8.02 -8.87
N ALA A 38 -0.03 -8.15 -9.42
CA ALA A 38 -0.49 -9.37 -10.08
C ALA A 38 0.32 -9.69 -11.35
N ALA A 39 0.72 -8.68 -12.11
CA ALA A 39 1.50 -8.86 -13.33
C ALA A 39 2.97 -9.25 -13.06
N HIS A 40 3.55 -8.76 -11.97
CA HIS A 40 5.01 -8.82 -11.74
C HIS A 40 5.41 -9.46 -10.41
N HIS A 41 4.51 -10.21 -9.77
CA HIS A 41 4.69 -10.73 -8.39
C HIS A 41 6.06 -11.34 -8.11
N ALA A 42 6.50 -12.30 -8.93
CA ALA A 42 7.77 -13.00 -8.72
C ALA A 42 8.97 -12.04 -8.77
N SER A 43 9.01 -11.17 -9.78
CA SER A 43 10.08 -10.17 -9.93
C SER A 43 10.05 -9.13 -8.81
N LEU A 44 8.86 -8.70 -8.39
CA LEU A 44 8.73 -7.77 -7.27
C LEU A 44 9.17 -8.39 -5.95
N LEU A 45 8.92 -9.69 -5.75
CA LEU A 45 9.37 -10.40 -4.56
C LEU A 45 10.90 -10.39 -4.45
N GLU A 46 11.62 -10.61 -5.55
CA GLU A 46 13.08 -10.50 -5.58
C GLU A 46 13.57 -9.08 -5.24
N LEU A 47 12.80 -8.05 -5.57
CA LEU A 47 13.13 -6.65 -5.28
C LEU A 47 12.90 -6.25 -3.82
N THR A 48 12.20 -7.05 -3.01
CA THR A 48 11.90 -6.72 -1.61
C THR A 48 13.15 -6.65 -0.72
N GLU A 49 14.27 -7.24 -1.16
CA GLU A 49 15.56 -7.11 -0.47
C GLU A 49 16.18 -5.70 -0.61
N LYS A 50 15.75 -4.94 -1.64
CA LYS A 50 16.31 -3.62 -1.98
C LYS A 50 15.31 -2.48 -1.79
N PHE A 51 14.01 -2.76 -1.89
CA PHE A 51 12.97 -1.74 -1.88
C PHE A 51 11.83 -2.11 -0.95
N ASP A 52 11.34 -1.10 -0.22
CA ASP A 52 10.16 -1.21 0.61
C ASP A 52 8.91 -0.88 -0.21
N PHE A 53 8.02 -1.86 -0.39
CA PHE A 53 6.82 -1.70 -1.21
C PHE A 53 5.59 -1.37 -0.35
N TRP A 54 4.78 -0.44 -0.88
CA TRP A 54 3.46 -0.10 -0.37
C TRP A 54 2.40 -0.44 -1.43
N LEU A 55 1.31 -1.04 -1.01
CA LEU A 55 0.16 -1.28 -1.88
C LEU A 55 -0.80 -0.10 -1.84
N TYR A 56 -0.97 0.56 -2.98
CA TYR A 56 -1.99 1.58 -3.22
C TYR A 56 -3.27 0.99 -3.77
N ASP A 57 -4.38 1.68 -3.51
CA ASP A 57 -5.72 1.35 -3.99
C ASP A 57 -6.11 -0.09 -3.65
N PHE A 58 -5.98 -0.40 -2.37
CA PHE A 58 -6.17 -1.74 -1.85
C PHE A 58 -7.53 -2.36 -2.22
N ALA A 59 -7.45 -3.62 -2.69
CA ALA A 59 -8.52 -4.54 -3.06
C ALA A 59 -9.55 -4.02 -4.07
N PRO A 60 -9.18 -3.86 -5.35
CA PRO A 60 -10.18 -3.78 -6.41
C PRO A 60 -11.07 -5.04 -6.39
N PRO A 61 -12.34 -4.96 -6.83
CA PRO A 61 -13.21 -6.12 -6.93
C PRO A 61 -12.54 -7.28 -7.69
N GLY A 62 -12.52 -8.47 -7.08
CA GLY A 62 -11.88 -9.66 -7.66
C GLY A 62 -10.38 -9.82 -7.36
N ALA A 63 -9.80 -9.02 -6.47
CA ALA A 63 -8.43 -9.22 -6.01
C ALA A 63 -8.23 -10.61 -5.37
N ASP A 64 -7.12 -11.28 -5.72
CA ASP A 64 -6.70 -12.55 -5.15
C ASP A 64 -6.07 -12.30 -3.77
N TRP A 65 -6.76 -12.80 -2.76
CA TRP A 65 -6.34 -12.65 -1.39
C TRP A 65 -5.02 -13.36 -1.07
N ARG A 66 -4.78 -14.52 -1.68
CA ARG A 66 -3.54 -15.28 -1.44
C ARG A 66 -2.33 -14.51 -1.95
N LEU A 67 -2.51 -13.80 -3.06
CA LEU A 67 -1.47 -12.93 -3.61
C LEU A 67 -1.13 -11.79 -2.63
N LEU A 68 -2.16 -11.11 -2.12
CA LEU A 68 -2.01 -10.01 -1.17
C LEU A 68 -1.34 -10.47 0.14
N GLU A 69 -1.76 -11.60 0.70
CA GLU A 69 -1.13 -12.13 1.91
C GLU A 69 0.30 -12.61 1.68
N SER A 70 0.62 -13.15 0.51
CA SER A 70 1.95 -13.71 0.23
C SER A 70 3.05 -12.66 0.11
N PHE A 71 2.69 -11.40 -0.21
CA PHE A 71 3.66 -10.36 -0.52
C PHE A 71 4.05 -9.57 0.75
N PRO A 72 5.35 -9.33 1.00
CA PRO A 72 5.83 -8.68 2.22
C PRO A 72 5.72 -7.16 2.12
N PHE A 73 4.50 -6.62 2.14
CA PHE A 73 4.29 -5.18 2.14
C PHE A 73 4.87 -4.53 3.40
N SER A 74 5.55 -3.41 3.22
CA SER A 74 5.89 -2.50 4.33
C SER A 74 4.75 -1.54 4.66
N GLY A 75 3.77 -1.39 3.76
CA GLY A 75 2.53 -0.69 4.07
C GLY A 75 1.41 -0.86 3.05
N ILE A 76 0.20 -0.52 3.46
CA ILE A 76 -1.03 -0.67 2.70
C ILE A 76 -1.86 0.60 2.84
N VAL A 77 -2.36 1.07 1.71
CA VAL A 77 -3.20 2.26 1.62
C VAL A 77 -4.60 1.85 1.20
N LEU A 78 -5.55 2.00 2.12
CA LEU A 78 -6.97 1.79 1.87
C LEU A 78 -7.59 3.04 1.27
N THR A 79 -8.44 2.88 0.25
CA THR A 79 -9.28 3.97 -0.23
C THR A 79 -10.39 4.26 0.77
N GLU A 80 -10.86 5.51 0.81
CA GLU A 80 -11.99 5.92 1.64
C GLU A 80 -13.23 5.04 1.39
N ALA A 81 -13.54 4.75 0.13
CA ALA A 81 -14.68 3.91 -0.25
C ALA A 81 -14.54 2.47 0.29
N PHE A 82 -13.40 1.83 0.07
CA PHE A 82 -13.16 0.48 0.59
C PHE A 82 -13.24 0.45 2.12
N PHE A 83 -12.66 1.44 2.79
CA PHE A 83 -12.71 1.51 4.24
C PHE A 83 -14.15 1.62 4.74
N ASN A 84 -14.92 2.58 4.23
CA ASN A 84 -16.30 2.83 4.64
C ASN A 84 -17.23 1.62 4.42
N ASP A 85 -17.02 0.87 3.35
CA ASP A 85 -17.81 -0.33 3.04
C ASP A 85 -17.50 -1.53 3.94
N ASN A 86 -16.39 -1.50 4.70
CA ASN A 86 -15.86 -2.69 5.37
C ASN A 86 -15.51 -2.54 6.85
N TYR A 87 -15.23 -1.35 7.38
CA TYR A 87 -14.67 -1.21 8.74
C TYR A 87 -15.59 -1.75 9.85
N GLU A 88 -16.91 -1.72 9.63
CA GLU A 88 -17.89 -2.26 10.58
C GLU A 88 -18.07 -3.79 10.50
N LYS A 89 -17.49 -4.44 9.49
CA LYS A 89 -17.58 -5.89 9.34
C LYS A 89 -16.69 -6.57 10.36
N PHE A 90 -17.24 -7.56 11.05
CA PHE A 90 -16.52 -8.36 12.05
C PHE A 90 -15.19 -8.93 11.54
N THR A 91 -15.09 -9.28 10.25
CA THR A 91 -13.88 -9.86 9.66
C THR A 91 -12.79 -8.84 9.35
N PHE A 92 -13.12 -7.54 9.28
CA PHE A 92 -12.19 -6.51 8.83
C PHE A 92 -10.97 -6.34 9.74
N PRO A 93 -11.10 -6.25 11.08
CA PRO A 93 -9.94 -6.14 11.96
C PRO A 93 -8.97 -7.32 11.85
N PHE A 94 -9.47 -8.54 11.71
CA PHE A 94 -8.63 -9.75 11.56
C PHE A 94 -7.86 -9.72 10.24
N PHE A 95 -8.51 -9.25 9.19
CA PHE A 95 -7.90 -9.12 7.87
C PHE A 95 -6.77 -8.08 7.87
N MET A 96 -6.96 -6.96 8.56
CA MET A 96 -5.91 -5.95 8.76
C MET A 96 -4.79 -6.44 9.68
N ALA A 97 -5.12 -7.27 10.69
CA ALA A 97 -4.14 -7.89 11.57
C ALA A 97 -3.09 -8.69 10.80
N THR A 98 -3.50 -9.48 9.78
CA THR A 98 -2.58 -10.27 8.94
C THR A 98 -1.41 -9.45 8.38
N PHE A 99 -1.66 -8.18 8.03
CA PHE A 99 -0.63 -7.28 7.52
C PHE A 99 0.18 -6.63 8.64
N ARG A 100 -0.49 -6.19 9.72
CA ARG A 100 0.18 -5.61 10.90
C ARG A 100 1.15 -6.59 11.56
N GLU A 101 0.78 -7.87 11.65
CA GLU A 101 1.63 -8.95 12.18
C GLU A 101 2.90 -9.15 11.36
N LYS A 102 2.85 -8.84 10.05
CA LYS A 102 4.02 -8.84 9.15
C LYS A 102 4.81 -7.54 9.18
N GLY A 103 4.44 -6.60 10.06
CA GLY A 103 5.10 -5.30 10.22
C GLY A 103 4.63 -4.22 9.26
N ALA A 104 3.59 -4.47 8.45
CA ALA A 104 3.08 -3.45 7.54
C ALA A 104 2.40 -2.31 8.30
N GLU A 105 2.56 -1.08 7.83
CA GLU A 105 1.67 0.02 8.18
C GLU A 105 0.37 -0.09 7.40
N VAL A 106 -0.78 0.17 8.01
CA VAL A 106 -2.06 0.19 7.31
C VAL A 106 -2.69 1.56 7.50
N ILE A 107 -2.90 2.30 6.42
CA ILE A 107 -3.46 3.65 6.50
C ILE A 107 -4.69 3.79 5.61
N VAL A 108 -5.59 4.69 6.01
CA VAL A 108 -6.75 5.08 5.20
C VAL A 108 -6.48 6.42 4.53
N ARG A 109 -6.66 6.52 3.21
CA ARG A 109 -6.72 7.82 2.54
C ARG A 109 -8.17 8.31 2.48
N SER A 110 -8.43 9.45 3.08
CA SER A 110 -9.76 10.07 3.14
C SER A 110 -9.65 11.59 3.22
N HIS A 111 -10.70 12.31 2.81
CA HIS A 111 -10.76 13.77 2.86
C HIS A 111 -10.78 14.30 4.30
N THR A 112 -11.37 13.55 5.23
CA THR A 112 -11.50 13.90 6.65
C THR A 112 -11.25 12.67 7.53
N PRO A 113 -10.74 12.80 8.77
CA PRO A 113 -10.52 11.64 9.63
C PRO A 113 -11.82 10.86 9.84
N PRO A 114 -11.93 9.60 9.38
CA PRO A 114 -13.18 8.85 9.46
C PRO A 114 -13.44 8.29 10.86
N LEU A 115 -12.39 8.11 11.67
CA LEU A 115 -12.43 7.60 13.03
C LEU A 115 -11.40 8.31 13.92
N SER A 116 -11.54 8.15 15.24
CA SER A 116 -10.50 8.56 16.20
C SER A 116 -9.28 7.63 16.11
N ALA A 117 -8.14 8.07 16.69
CA ALA A 117 -6.93 7.25 16.74
C ALA A 117 -7.12 5.94 17.53
N GLU A 118 -7.91 5.99 18.62
CA GLU A 118 -8.24 4.81 19.43
C GLU A 118 -9.05 3.81 18.62
N GLN A 119 -10.07 4.28 17.91
CA GLN A 119 -10.90 3.44 17.04
C GLN A 119 -10.11 2.83 15.89
N PHE A 120 -9.13 3.54 15.31
CA PHE A 120 -8.23 2.95 14.32
C PHE A 120 -7.36 1.83 14.89
N ALA A 121 -6.80 2.02 16.08
CA ALA A 121 -5.98 1.02 16.73
C ALA A 121 -6.77 -0.27 17.02
N GLU A 122 -8.03 -0.15 17.43
CA GLU A 122 -8.93 -1.29 17.68
C GLU A 122 -9.16 -2.17 16.44
N ILE A 123 -9.10 -1.58 15.24
CA ILE A 123 -9.33 -2.27 13.96
C ILE A 123 -8.04 -2.49 13.16
N ASN A 124 -6.88 -2.44 13.81
CA ASN A 124 -5.57 -2.70 13.21
C ASN A 124 -5.16 -1.71 12.10
N ILE A 125 -5.67 -0.48 12.16
CA ILE A 125 -5.29 0.62 11.28
C ILE A 125 -4.27 1.50 12.00
N SER A 126 -3.16 1.80 11.33
CA SER A 126 -2.05 2.62 11.85
C SER A 126 -2.36 4.11 11.83
N GLY A 127 -3.28 4.55 10.97
CA GLY A 127 -3.74 5.93 10.91
C GLY A 127 -4.44 6.27 9.61
N TRP A 128 -4.45 7.56 9.29
CA TRP A 128 -5.03 8.05 8.05
C TRP A 128 -4.15 9.15 7.43
N GLN A 129 -4.34 9.35 6.14
CA GLN A 129 -3.68 10.40 5.38
C GLN A 129 -4.74 11.21 4.64
N GLN A 130 -4.63 12.54 4.70
CA GLN A 130 -5.55 13.40 3.98
C GLN A 130 -5.43 13.21 2.46
N GLN A 131 -6.54 12.85 1.83
CA GLN A 131 -6.70 12.94 0.39
C GLN A 131 -6.96 14.41 0.05
N ARG A 132 -5.96 15.06 -0.56
CA ARG A 132 -6.17 16.35 -1.20
C ARG A 132 -7.00 16.09 -2.46
N SER A 133 -8.06 16.87 -2.67
CA SER A 133 -8.85 16.82 -3.91
C SER A 133 -7.91 16.89 -5.11
N ASP A 134 -8.15 16.07 -6.13
CA ASP A 134 -7.37 16.05 -7.38
C ASP A 134 -7.16 17.48 -7.89
N GLY A 135 -5.92 17.98 -7.76
CA GLY A 135 -5.62 19.38 -8.04
C GLY A 135 -4.19 19.79 -7.72
N ASP A 136 -3.57 19.22 -6.68
CA ASP A 136 -2.17 19.49 -6.35
C ASP A 136 -1.33 18.21 -6.45
N LEU A 137 -1.31 17.61 -7.64
CA LEU A 137 -0.10 16.87 -8.03
C LEU A 137 1.01 17.92 -8.12
N ILE A 138 1.95 17.86 -7.20
CA ILE A 138 3.20 18.62 -7.30
C ILE A 138 3.87 18.17 -8.60
N SER A 139 3.63 18.94 -9.66
CA SER A 139 4.46 18.93 -10.85
C SER A 139 5.80 19.51 -10.42
N CYS A 140 6.79 18.64 -10.24
CA CYS A 140 8.21 19.01 -10.19
C CYS A 140 8.95 18.18 -11.23
#